data_AF-A0A814YBL9-F1
#
_entry.id   AF-A0A814YBL9-F1
#
_cell.length_a   1.000
_cell.length_b   1.000
_cell.length_c   1.000
_cell.angle_alpha   90.00
_cell.angle_beta   90.00
_cell.angle_gamma   90.00
#
_symmetry.space_group_name_H-M   'P 1'
#
loop_
_entity.id
_entity.type
_entity.pdbx_description
1 polymer ?
#
loop_
_entity_poly.entity_id
_entity_poly.type
_entity_poly.pdbx_seq_one_letter_code
_entity_poly.pdbx_strand_id
1 'polypeptide(L)'
;MANPIPISTVIKMIKYGMETVEIVTSNKEACARVADDLEIIYDILKGVDETNKSSADKHRYFLVMKKLYGIAVRSKILFERCVKGKRMVRIRNFLSARPIKTELEKIQSEIPLAINMLCLVFHVKQNFGRARCSLPIPEADESVFDNEDAQTAEGDDAEYYLDDDTEDE
;
A
#
# COMPACT_ATOMS: atom_id res chain seq x y z
N MET A 1 11.89 20.63 -1.09
CA MET A 1 11.13 19.43 -0.65
C MET A 1 11.84 18.20 -1.18
N ALA A 2 12.00 17.13 -0.38
CA ALA A 2 12.60 15.89 -0.87
C ALA A 2 11.65 15.20 -1.87
N ASN A 3 12.18 14.68 -2.98
CA ASN A 3 11.36 13.96 -3.97
C ASN A 3 10.81 12.66 -3.37
N PRO A 4 9.56 12.29 -3.70
CA PRO A 4 8.97 11.05 -3.24
C PRO A 4 9.75 9.85 -3.77
N ILE A 5 9.90 8.83 -2.91
CA ILE A 5 10.54 7.56 -3.30
C ILE A 5 9.56 6.84 -4.23
N PRO A 6 9.96 6.50 -5.48
CA PRO A 6 9.09 5.75 -6.40
C PRO A 6 8.75 4.36 -5.85
N ILE A 7 7.51 3.88 -6.04
CA ILE A 7 7.12 2.51 -5.67
C ILE A 7 8.06 1.49 -6.32
N SER A 8 8.44 1.71 -7.58
CA SER A 8 9.38 0.84 -8.30
C SER A 8 10.70 0.64 -7.56
N THR A 9 11.17 1.68 -6.84
CA THR A 9 12.40 1.62 -6.04
C THR A 9 12.20 0.77 -4.78
N VAL A 10 11.05 0.93 -4.12
CA VAL A 10 10.68 0.10 -2.95
C VAL A 10 10.54 -1.37 -3.35
N ILE A 11 9.82 -1.66 -4.45
CA ILE A 11 9.66 -3.00 -5.00
C ILE A 11 11.00 -3.66 -5.29
N LYS A 12 11.93 -2.95 -5.97
CA LYS A 12 13.27 -3.45 -6.26
C LYS A 12 14.04 -3.81 -4.99
N MET A 13 13.95 -2.98 -3.96
CA MET A 13 14.65 -3.23 -2.69
C MET A 13 14.06 -4.42 -1.92
N ILE A 14 12.74 -4.58 -1.93
CA ILE A 14 12.08 -5.74 -1.33
C ILE A 14 12.50 -7.02 -2.07
N LYS A 15 12.42 -7.03 -3.40
CA LYS A 15 12.82 -8.18 -4.22
C LYS A 15 14.27 -8.62 -3.96
N TYR A 16 15.20 -7.66 -3.92
CA TYR A 16 16.59 -7.94 -3.56
C TYR A 16 16.73 -8.57 -2.17
N GLY A 17 15.97 -8.06 -1.19
CA GLY A 17 15.94 -8.61 0.16
C GLY A 17 15.52 -10.08 0.16
N MET A 18 14.41 -10.40 -0.52
CA MET A 18 13.89 -11.77 -0.62
C MET A 18 14.90 -12.71 -1.29
N GLU A 19 15.50 -12.31 -2.42
CA GLU A 19 16.56 -13.07 -3.10
C GLU A 19 17.79 -13.31 -2.19
N THR A 20 18.09 -12.36 -1.30
CA THR A 20 19.22 -12.50 -0.37
C THR A 20 18.95 -13.55 0.72
N VAL A 21 17.68 -13.77 1.09
CA VAL A 21 17.33 -14.75 2.13
C VAL A 21 17.63 -16.19 1.71
N GLU A 22 17.56 -16.51 0.41
CA GLU A 22 17.88 -17.84 -0.12
C GLU A 22 19.31 -18.28 0.19
N ILE A 23 20.23 -17.33 0.31
CA ILE A 23 21.66 -17.58 0.57
C ILE A 23 22.08 -17.29 2.02
N VAL A 24 21.12 -17.04 2.92
CA VAL A 24 21.39 -16.80 4.34
C VAL A 24 21.87 -18.08 5.02
N THR A 25 22.89 -17.96 5.86
CA THR A 25 23.54 -19.09 6.53
C THR A 25 23.30 -19.16 8.05
N SER A 26 22.79 -18.08 8.64
CA SER A 26 22.53 -17.95 10.08
C SER A 26 21.19 -17.25 10.32
N ASN A 27 20.53 -17.48 11.46
CA ASN A 27 19.20 -16.90 11.75
C ASN A 27 18.14 -17.17 10.64
N LYS A 28 18.26 -18.31 9.92
CA LYS A 28 17.48 -18.63 8.71
C LYS A 28 15.98 -18.46 8.90
N GLU A 29 15.42 -19.04 9.97
CA GLU A 29 13.98 -18.95 10.26
C GLU A 29 13.51 -17.51 10.50
N ALA A 30 14.29 -16.71 11.22
CA ALA A 30 13.94 -15.32 11.47
C ALA A 30 14.04 -14.48 10.20
N CYS A 31 15.02 -14.76 9.34
CA CYS A 31 15.12 -14.11 8.03
C CYS A 31 13.99 -14.53 7.09
N ALA A 32 13.61 -15.82 7.08
CA ALA A 32 12.51 -16.33 6.28
C ALA A 32 11.18 -15.67 6.66
N ARG A 33 10.84 -15.60 7.96
CA ARG A 33 9.61 -14.92 8.42
C ARG A 33 9.53 -13.47 7.97
N VAL A 34 10.64 -12.72 8.07
CA VAL A 34 10.68 -11.34 7.59
C VAL A 34 10.55 -11.27 6.06
N ALA A 35 11.10 -12.23 5.31
CA ALA A 35 10.92 -12.29 3.86
C ALA A 35 9.47 -12.60 3.46
N ASP A 36 8.81 -13.55 4.14
CA ASP A 36 7.39 -13.87 3.91
C ASP A 36 6.52 -12.62 4.16
N ASP A 37 6.80 -11.89 5.25
CA ASP A 37 6.10 -10.65 5.56
C ASP A 37 6.36 -9.54 4.52
N LEU A 38 7.57 -9.48 3.95
CA LEU A 38 7.93 -8.57 2.85
C LEU A 38 7.28 -8.96 1.52
N GLU A 39 7.04 -10.25 1.27
CA GLU A 39 6.36 -10.74 0.08
C GLU A 39 4.91 -10.23 0.03
N ILE A 40 4.22 -10.19 1.18
CA ILE A 40 2.88 -9.60 1.27
C ILE A 40 2.89 -8.12 0.83
N ILE A 41 3.88 -7.35 1.28
CA ILE A 41 4.05 -5.95 0.88
C ILE A 41 4.32 -5.87 -0.63
N TYR A 42 5.19 -6.73 -1.14
CA TYR A 42 5.53 -6.79 -2.56
C TYR A 42 4.29 -7.02 -3.44
N ASP A 43 3.44 -7.98 -3.08
CA ASP A 43 2.23 -8.30 -3.81
C ASP A 43 1.24 -7.13 -3.83
N ILE A 44 1.06 -6.44 -2.69
CA ILE A 44 0.22 -5.24 -2.63
C ILE A 44 0.77 -4.16 -3.56
N LEU A 45 2.07 -3.86 -3.46
CA LEU A 45 2.71 -2.82 -4.26
C LEU A 45 2.68 -3.10 -5.77
N LYS A 46 2.70 -4.37 -6.16
CA LYS A 46 2.57 -4.79 -7.57
C LYS A 46 1.18 -4.56 -8.14
N GLY A 47 0.17 -4.69 -7.28
CA GLY A 47 -1.23 -4.54 -7.64
C GLY A 47 -1.75 -3.10 -7.61
N VAL A 48 -0.93 -2.18 -7.12
CA VAL A 48 -1.29 -0.77 -6.96
C VAL A 48 -1.22 -0.04 -8.30
N ASP A 49 -2.30 0.65 -8.65
CA ASP A 49 -2.31 1.66 -9.68
C ASP A 49 -1.86 3.02 -9.11
N GLU A 50 -0.95 3.69 -9.80
CA GLU A 50 -0.46 5.03 -9.42
C GLU A 50 -1.31 6.16 -10.02
N THR A 51 -2.20 5.85 -10.96
CA THR A 51 -3.06 6.84 -11.59
C THR A 51 -4.10 7.36 -10.59
N ASN A 52 -4.21 8.69 -10.50
CA ASN A 52 -5.23 9.44 -9.74
C ASN A 52 -5.12 9.45 -8.20
N LYS A 53 -4.03 10.00 -7.64
CA LYS A 53 -3.97 10.38 -6.20
C LYS A 53 -4.27 11.85 -5.96
N SER A 54 -5.16 12.14 -5.02
CA SER A 54 -5.41 13.51 -4.52
C SER A 54 -4.18 14.09 -3.81
N SER A 55 -4.15 15.40 -3.54
CA SER A 55 -3.02 16.06 -2.85
C SER A 55 -2.83 15.58 -1.40
N ALA A 56 -3.92 15.27 -0.68
CA ALA A 56 -3.86 14.69 0.67
C ALA A 56 -3.30 13.25 0.64
N ASP A 57 -3.66 12.49 -0.39
CA ASP A 57 -3.16 11.13 -0.58
C ASP A 57 -1.68 11.11 -0.96
N LYS A 58 -1.18 12.15 -1.64
CA LYS A 58 0.26 12.30 -1.97
C LYS A 58 1.13 12.42 -0.71
N HIS A 59 0.68 13.13 0.33
CA HIS A 59 1.45 13.25 1.58
C HIS A 59 1.49 11.92 2.36
N ARG A 60 0.33 11.26 2.50
CA ARG A 60 0.25 9.94 3.16
C ARG A 60 1.05 8.90 2.38
N TYR A 61 0.94 8.90 1.06
CA TYR A 61 1.74 8.07 0.18
C TYR A 61 3.24 8.27 0.39
N PHE A 62 3.71 9.51 0.45
CA PHE A 62 5.12 9.79 0.72
C PHE A 62 5.60 9.18 2.04
N LEU A 63 4.82 9.33 3.12
CA LEU A 63 5.16 8.78 4.43
C LEU A 63 5.21 7.24 4.40
N VAL A 64 4.23 6.61 3.75
CA VAL A 64 4.18 5.15 3.61
C VAL A 64 5.35 4.63 2.79
N MET A 65 5.64 5.22 1.63
CA MET A 65 6.78 4.81 0.81
C MET A 65 8.10 4.98 1.55
N LYS A 66 8.26 6.06 2.32
CA LYS A 66 9.45 6.27 3.17
C LYS A 66 9.59 5.19 4.25
N LYS A 67 8.49 4.82 4.91
CA LYS A 67 8.48 3.77 5.93
C LYS A 67 8.84 2.40 5.31
N LEU A 68 8.20 2.04 4.20
CA LEU A 68 8.44 0.79 3.48
C LEU A 68 9.88 0.69 2.96
N TYR A 69 10.38 1.77 2.36
CA TYR A 69 11.78 1.83 1.94
C TYR A 69 12.75 1.62 3.12
N GLY A 70 12.49 2.25 4.27
CA GLY A 70 13.29 2.06 5.48
C GLY A 70 13.26 0.63 6.03
N ILE A 71 12.11 -0.05 5.95
CA ILE A 71 11.98 -1.47 6.29
C ILE A 71 12.79 -2.34 5.31
N ALA A 72 12.64 -2.12 4.00
CA ALA A 72 13.35 -2.89 2.97
C ALA A 72 14.87 -2.73 3.07
N VAL A 73 15.37 -1.50 3.28
CA VAL A 73 16.80 -1.23 3.46
C VAL A 73 17.34 -1.93 4.71
N ARG A 74 16.66 -1.82 5.86
CA ARG A 74 17.12 -2.48 7.09
C ARG A 74 17.11 -4.00 6.96
N SER A 75 16.07 -4.56 6.34
CA SER A 75 15.96 -6.01 6.10
C SER A 75 17.12 -6.50 5.23
N LYS A 76 17.40 -5.83 4.10
CA LYS A 76 18.55 -6.12 3.23
C LYS A 76 19.87 -6.14 4.01
N ILE A 77 20.12 -5.11 4.81
CA ILE A 77 21.34 -5.02 5.61
C ILE A 77 21.43 -6.21 6.58
N LEU A 78 20.35 -6.55 7.28
CA LEU A 78 20.36 -7.68 8.21
C LEU A 78 20.53 -9.03 7.50
N PHE A 79 19.90 -9.23 6.34
CA PHE A 79 20.05 -10.44 5.55
C PHE A 79 21.49 -10.60 5.06
N GLU A 80 22.10 -9.53 4.53
CA GLU A 80 23.52 -9.54 4.14
C GLU A 80 24.45 -9.88 5.31
N ARG A 81 24.13 -9.45 6.54
CA ARG A 81 24.87 -9.82 7.75
C ARG A 81 24.74 -11.31 8.11
N CYS A 82 23.66 -11.95 7.69
CA CYS A 82 23.39 -13.36 7.96
C CYS A 82 24.01 -14.31 6.90
N VAL A 83 24.56 -13.76 5.81
CA VAL A 83 25.28 -14.50 4.77
C VAL A 83 26.76 -14.63 5.15
N LYS A 84 27.27 -15.87 5.23
CA LYS A 84 28.69 -16.13 5.51
C LYS A 84 29.57 -15.72 4.32
N GLY A 85 30.68 -15.04 4.58
CA GLY A 85 31.69 -14.72 3.56
C GLY A 85 31.48 -13.42 2.77
N LYS A 86 30.35 -12.70 2.94
CA LYS A 86 30.20 -11.34 2.40
C LYS A 86 30.89 -10.35 3.34
N ARG A 87 31.89 -9.61 2.84
CA ARG A 87 32.43 -8.42 3.53
C ARG A 87 31.27 -7.41 3.63
N MET A 88 30.76 -7.18 4.84
CA MET A 88 29.74 -6.17 5.07
C MET A 88 30.25 -4.81 4.60
N VAL A 89 29.44 -4.12 3.80
CA VAL A 89 29.65 -2.69 3.55
C VAL A 89 29.49 -1.97 4.89
N ARG A 90 30.52 -1.22 5.32
CA ARG A 90 30.52 -0.41 6.54
C ARG A 90 29.46 0.69 6.45
N ILE A 91 28.20 0.35 6.70
CA ILE A 91 27.14 1.33 6.93
C ILE A 91 27.32 1.82 8.38
N ARG A 92 27.66 3.11 8.54
CA ARG A 92 27.99 3.74 9.83
C ARG A 92 26.93 3.43 10.91
N ASN A 93 27.39 2.70 11.93
CA ASN A 93 27.15 2.91 13.37
C ASN A 93 25.79 2.63 14.03
N PHE A 94 24.66 2.39 13.35
CA PHE A 94 23.39 2.17 14.08
C PHE A 94 22.97 0.71 14.29
N LEU A 95 23.28 -0.19 13.36
CA LEU A 95 22.88 -1.60 13.44
C LEU A 95 23.99 -2.54 13.94
N SER A 96 25.24 -2.07 14.01
CA SER A 96 26.41 -2.93 14.32
C SER A 96 26.47 -3.39 15.79
N ALA A 97 25.84 -2.66 16.72
CA ALA A 97 25.95 -2.93 18.16
C ALA A 97 24.88 -3.88 18.72
N ARG A 98 23.75 -4.07 18.01
CA ARG A 98 22.62 -4.85 18.52
C ARG A 98 22.60 -6.28 17.97
N PRO A 99 22.07 -7.26 18.74
CA PRO A 99 21.90 -8.62 18.26
C PRO A 99 21.02 -8.64 17.01
N ILE A 100 21.46 -9.35 15.95
CA ILE A 100 20.75 -9.45 14.68
C ILE A 100 19.32 -9.94 14.88
N LYS A 101 19.13 -10.95 15.75
CA LYS A 101 17.83 -11.52 16.08
C LYS A 101 16.84 -10.46 16.58
N THR A 102 17.27 -9.60 17.51
CA THR A 102 16.44 -8.51 18.06
C THR A 102 16.05 -7.48 17.01
N GLU A 103 16.93 -7.19 16.06
CA GLU A 103 16.61 -6.25 14.98
C GLU A 103 15.68 -6.87 13.92
N LEU A 104 15.77 -8.18 13.66
CA LEU A 104 14.81 -8.90 12.82
C LEU A 104 13.42 -8.92 13.47
N GLU A 105 13.32 -9.19 14.77
CA GLU A 105 12.06 -9.14 15.52
C GLU A 105 11.41 -7.75 15.49
N LYS A 106 12.21 -6.68 15.59
CA LYS A 106 11.71 -5.30 15.45
C LYS A 106 11.14 -5.05 14.07
N ILE A 107 11.85 -5.46 13.02
CA ILE A 107 11.33 -5.32 11.65
C ILE A 107 10.01 -6.06 11.53
N GLN A 108 9.93 -7.30 12.03
CA GLN A 108 8.71 -8.10 11.99
C GLN A 108 7.54 -7.39 12.68
N SER A 109 7.78 -6.75 13.84
CA SER A 109 6.74 -5.98 14.55
C SER A 109 6.28 -4.71 13.81
N GLU A 110 7.11 -4.16 12.91
CA GLU A 110 6.78 -2.94 12.15
C GLU A 110 5.99 -3.22 10.87
N ILE A 111 6.08 -4.44 10.31
CA ILE A 111 5.46 -4.80 9.04
C ILE A 111 3.92 -4.73 9.08
N PRO A 112 3.21 -5.26 10.10
CA PRO A 112 1.74 -5.18 10.15
C PRO A 112 1.24 -3.73 10.08
N LEU A 113 1.89 -2.82 10.80
CA LEU A 113 1.57 -1.40 10.75
C LEU A 113 1.82 -0.81 9.36
N ALA A 114 2.92 -1.19 8.72
CA ALA A 114 3.25 -0.74 7.37
C ALA A 114 2.25 -1.23 6.31
N ILE A 115 1.78 -2.49 6.42
CA ILE A 115 0.72 -3.06 5.59
C ILE A 115 -0.58 -2.29 5.81
N ASN A 116 -0.99 -2.03 7.06
CA ASN A 116 -2.21 -1.27 7.34
C ASN A 116 -2.16 0.14 6.73
N MET A 117 -1.04 0.85 6.88
CA MET A 117 -0.88 2.16 6.25
C MET A 117 -0.92 2.08 4.71
N LEU A 118 -0.35 1.02 4.14
CA LEU A 118 -0.38 0.78 2.69
C LEU A 118 -1.82 0.56 2.21
N CYS A 119 -2.59 -0.32 2.85
CA CYS A 119 -3.98 -0.58 2.50
C CYS A 119 -4.86 0.67 2.62
N LEU A 120 -4.62 1.52 3.63
CA LEU A 120 -5.33 2.79 3.81
C LEU A 120 -5.04 3.79 2.69
N VAL A 121 -3.79 3.90 2.25
CA VAL A 121 -3.40 4.83 1.17
C VAL A 121 -3.90 4.39 -0.20
N PHE A 122 -4.03 3.08 -0.41
CA PHE A 122 -4.40 2.51 -1.71
C PHE A 122 -5.82 1.94 -1.76
N HIS A 123 -6.62 2.16 -0.71
CA HIS A 123 -7.99 1.65 -0.60
C HIS A 123 -8.11 0.14 -0.92
N VAL A 124 -7.11 -0.65 -0.54
CA VAL A 124 -7.09 -2.09 -0.80
C VAL A 124 -7.93 -2.81 0.25
N LYS A 125 -8.92 -3.62 -0.15
CA LYS A 125 -9.76 -4.39 0.78
C LYS A 125 -8.91 -5.45 1.51
N GLN A 126 -8.91 -5.38 2.85
CA GLN A 126 -8.23 -6.35 3.72
C GLN A 126 -9.18 -7.50 4.07
N ASN A 127 -8.87 -8.73 3.64
CA ASN A 127 -9.60 -9.92 4.09
C ASN A 127 -8.91 -10.52 5.33
N PHE A 128 -9.42 -10.20 6.52
CA PHE A 128 -8.94 -10.77 7.79
C PHE A 128 -9.40 -12.24 7.93
N GLY A 129 -8.69 -13.16 7.28
CA GLY A 129 -8.90 -14.62 7.42
C GLY A 129 -7.76 -15.45 6.82
N ARG A 130 -7.07 -14.89 5.83
CA ARG A 130 -5.74 -15.26 5.35
C ARG A 130 -5.04 -13.96 4.98
N ALA A 131 -3.75 -13.81 5.24
CA ALA A 131 -2.96 -12.67 4.80
C ALA A 131 -2.94 -12.58 3.27
N ARG A 132 -4.01 -12.08 2.67
CA ARG A 132 -4.17 -11.82 1.25
C ARG A 132 -4.94 -10.52 1.12
N CYS A 133 -4.23 -9.50 0.69
CA CYS A 133 -4.85 -8.26 0.24
C CYS A 133 -5.46 -8.54 -1.14
N SER A 134 -6.77 -8.34 -1.28
CA SER A 134 -7.45 -8.40 -2.57
C SER A 134 -7.73 -6.97 -3.02
N LEU A 135 -7.23 -6.63 -4.21
CA LEU A 135 -7.64 -5.41 -4.90
C LEU A 135 -9.16 -5.44 -5.13
N PRO A 136 -9.85 -4.29 -5.14
CA PRO A 136 -11.18 -4.22 -5.72
C PRO A 136 -11.11 -4.63 -7.20
N ILE A 137 -12.00 -5.54 -7.60
CA ILE A 137 -12.28 -5.85 -9.01
C ILE A 137 -12.92 -4.58 -9.59
N PRO A 138 -12.45 -4.05 -10.75
CA PRO A 138 -13.17 -2.97 -11.41
C PRO A 138 -14.59 -3.45 -11.68
N GLU A 139 -15.58 -2.70 -11.20
CA GLU A 139 -16.99 -2.96 -11.53
C GLU A 139 -17.09 -3.02 -13.05
N ALA A 140 -17.59 -4.15 -13.55
CA ALA A 140 -17.84 -4.32 -14.96
C ALA A 140 -18.85 -3.26 -15.39
N ASP A 141 -18.50 -2.59 -16.48
CA ASP A 141 -19.31 -1.63 -17.21
C ASP A 141 -20.66 -2.27 -17.58
N GLU A 142 -21.72 -1.88 -16.88
CA GLU A 142 -23.10 -2.21 -17.23
C GLU A 142 -23.88 -0.92 -17.45
N SER A 143 -23.77 -0.34 -18.65
CA SER A 143 -24.91 0.28 -19.36
C SER A 143 -24.54 0.73 -20.78
N VAL A 144 -24.23 -0.24 -21.64
CA VAL A 144 -24.69 -0.18 -23.03
C VAL A 144 -25.91 -1.09 -23.12
N PHE A 145 -27.08 -0.49 -22.88
CA PHE A 145 -28.31 -0.97 -23.50
C PHE A 145 -28.86 0.21 -24.29
N ASP A 146 -28.77 0.06 -25.61
CA ASP A 146 -29.54 0.82 -26.58
C ASP A 146 -31.02 0.76 -26.22
N ASN A 147 -31.68 1.90 -26.26
CA ASN A 147 -32.97 2.02 -26.91
C ASN A 147 -33.11 3.44 -27.44
N GLU A 148 -32.93 3.54 -28.76
CA GLU A 148 -33.57 4.55 -29.58
C GLU A 148 -35.06 4.57 -29.22
N ASP A 149 -35.59 5.74 -28.88
CA ASP A 149 -36.90 6.20 -29.33
C ASP A 149 -37.04 7.68 -28.96
N ALA A 150 -36.76 8.52 -29.96
CA ALA A 150 -37.32 9.84 -30.03
C ALA A 150 -38.81 9.73 -30.34
N GLN A 151 -39.67 10.46 -29.62
CA GLN A 151 -40.69 11.37 -30.20
C GLN A 151 -41.69 11.91 -29.16
N THR A 152 -41.81 13.25 -29.16
CA THR A 152 -43.04 14.08 -28.99
C THR A 152 -43.73 14.06 -27.61
N ALA A 153 -44.36 15.12 -27.08
CA ALA A 153 -45.06 16.24 -27.69
C ALA A 153 -45.18 17.43 -26.70
N GLU A 154 -45.58 18.57 -27.26
CA GLU A 154 -45.92 19.86 -26.65
C GLU A 154 -47.19 19.84 -25.77
N GLY A 155 -47.37 20.93 -24.99
CA GLY A 155 -48.66 21.40 -24.42
C GLY A 155 -49.11 20.67 -23.15
N ASP A 156 -49.90 21.23 -22.24
CA ASP A 156 -50.52 22.54 -22.05
C ASP A 156 -51.01 22.51 -20.59
N ASP A 157 -51.02 23.68 -19.95
CA ASP A 157 -52.04 24.19 -19.03
C ASP A 157 -52.55 23.33 -17.85
N ALA A 158 -52.25 23.79 -16.63
CA ALA A 158 -53.28 23.90 -15.59
C ALA A 158 -52.83 24.90 -14.51
N GLU A 159 -53.48 26.07 -14.52
CA GLU A 159 -53.59 26.95 -13.35
C GLU A 159 -54.23 26.21 -12.17
N TYR A 160 -54.06 26.72 -10.94
CA TYR A 160 -55.17 27.20 -10.09
C TYR A 160 -54.63 27.63 -8.70
N TYR A 161 -54.68 28.95 -8.49
CA TYR A 161 -54.92 29.78 -7.29
C TYR A 161 -54.09 29.66 -5.99
N LEU A 162 -53.60 30.86 -5.61
CA LEU A 162 -53.22 31.34 -4.29
C LEU A 162 -54.41 31.29 -3.32
N ASP A 163 -54.15 31.08 -2.03
CA ASP A 163 -54.82 31.86 -0.99
C ASP A 163 -53.85 32.19 0.14
N ASP A 164 -53.92 33.45 0.52
CA ASP A 164 -53.26 34.21 1.58
C ASP A 164 -53.72 33.77 2.98
N ASP A 165 -53.17 34.45 3.98
CA ASP A 165 -53.57 34.52 5.39
C ASP A 165 -52.89 33.46 6.29
N THR A 166 -52.03 33.81 7.26
CA THR A 166 -52.29 34.80 8.31
C THR A 166 -50.98 35.13 9.06
N GLU A 167 -50.74 36.44 9.25
CA GLU A 167 -50.00 36.97 10.40
C GLU A 167 -50.79 36.63 11.69
N ASP A 168 -50.10 36.26 12.78
CA ASP A 168 -50.28 36.92 14.09
C ASP A 168 -49.42 36.27 15.21
N GLU A 169 -48.88 37.17 16.03
CA GLU A 169 -48.20 37.08 17.35
C GLU A 169 -46.71 36.71 17.47
#